data_AF-A0A9D9FFM6-F1
#
_entry.id   AF-A0A9D9FFM6-F1
#
_cell.length_a   1.000
_cell.length_b   1.000
_cell.length_c   1.000
_cell.angle_alpha   90.00
_cell.angle_beta   90.00
_cell.angle_gamma   90.00
#
_symmetry.space_group_name_H-M   'P 1'
#
loop_
_entity.id
_entity.type
_entity.pdbx_description
1 polymer ?
#
loop_
_entity_poly.entity_id
_entity_poly.type
_entity_poly.pdbx_seq_one_letter_code
_entity_poly.pdbx_strand_id
1 'polypeptide(L)'
;MIWFLLAVIATLVALALILPFLSARRLEISDGLGVFNGQLAELQRDRELGLISEDESRRAEAEIKRRLLRASEQVEAEGEISPALRQASIVICTLTVAAAVAIYMWLGSPHLIGEPSVEQPSLTEEQVAFINEVDALASDLLANPDNAPGWAGLGQAYMVMGRYGEAAIAFNNAINLVPDSSALFASLGEAYLYAEGGNFNPSAREAFQRAYDLDPQNVRARFFIAEAIYQSGDQATAERLWQELIASMPEGDPARAMILRRLEALGTEP
;
A
#
# COMPACT_ATOMS: atom_id res chain seq x y z
N MET A 1 -13.44 2.17 -0.11
CA MET A 1 -12.90 3.55 -0.13
C MET A 1 -12.36 3.99 -1.50
N ILE A 2 -11.56 3.18 -2.21
CA ILE A 2 -10.96 3.55 -3.53
C ILE A 2 -11.97 4.03 -4.58
N TRP A 3 -13.16 3.42 -4.63
CA TRP A 3 -14.17 3.74 -5.64
C TRP A 3 -14.80 5.13 -5.50
N PHE A 4 -14.96 5.62 -4.26
CA PHE A 4 -15.42 6.99 -4.01
C PHE A 4 -14.36 8.02 -4.44
N LEU A 5 -13.10 7.71 -4.20
CA LEU A 5 -11.97 8.54 -4.62
C LEU A 5 -11.91 8.69 -6.15
N LEU A 6 -12.11 7.59 -6.90
CA LEU A 6 -12.14 7.61 -8.36
C LEU A 6 -13.30 8.44 -8.93
N ALA A 7 -14.49 8.35 -8.33
CA ALA A 7 -15.65 9.15 -8.75
C ALA A 7 -15.43 10.65 -8.52
N VAL A 8 -14.85 11.03 -7.38
CA VAL A 8 -14.50 12.43 -7.08
C VAL A 8 -13.46 12.96 -8.06
N ILE A 9 -12.42 12.19 -8.37
CA ILE A 9 -11.38 12.59 -9.33
C ILE A 9 -11.97 12.77 -10.74
N ALA A 10 -12.79 11.84 -11.21
CA ALA A 10 -13.43 11.96 -12.53
C ALA A 10 -14.32 13.21 -12.64
N THR A 11 -15.02 13.56 -11.56
CA THR A 11 -15.88 14.75 -11.50
C THR A 11 -15.05 16.03 -11.52
N LEU A 12 -13.94 16.08 -10.77
CA LEU A 12 -13.01 17.22 -10.75
C LEU A 12 -12.36 17.44 -12.13
N VAL A 13 -11.98 16.36 -12.82
CA VAL A 13 -11.43 16.43 -14.18
C VAL A 13 -12.46 16.99 -15.17
N ALA A 14 -13.71 16.52 -15.12
CA ALA A 14 -14.79 17.05 -15.95
C ALA A 14 -15.03 18.54 -15.69
N LEU A 15 -15.06 18.95 -14.41
CA LEU A 15 -15.24 20.35 -14.03
C LEU A 15 -14.08 21.23 -14.53
N ALA A 16 -12.84 20.76 -14.40
CA ALA A 16 -11.64 21.46 -14.85
C ALA A 16 -11.58 21.66 -16.37
N LEU A 17 -12.21 20.78 -17.15
CA LEU A 17 -12.31 20.93 -18.61
C LEU A 17 -13.42 21.89 -19.03
N ILE A 18 -14.52 21.97 -18.28
CA ILE A 18 -15.70 22.78 -18.63
C ILE A 18 -15.57 24.23 -18.15
N LEU A 19 -15.04 24.46 -16.95
CA LEU A 19 -14.85 25.80 -16.36
C LEU A 19 -14.03 26.79 -17.20
N PRO A 20 -12.90 26.42 -17.85
CA PRO A 20 -12.13 27.36 -18.67
C PRO A 20 -12.91 27.85 -19.89
N PHE A 21 -13.79 27.02 -20.48
CA PHE A 21 -14.63 27.44 -21.60
C PHE A 21 -15.76 28.41 -21.20
N LEU A 22 -16.31 28.23 -19.99
CA LEU A 22 -17.32 29.14 -19.45
C LEU A 22 -16.72 30.48 -19.00
N SER A 23 -15.49 30.47 -18.49
CA SER A 23 -14.79 31.67 -18.00
C SER A 23 -14.14 32.50 -19.11
N ALA A 24 -13.58 31.86 -20.15
CA ALA A 24 -13.02 32.57 -21.31
C ALA A 24 -14.08 33.44 -22.02
N ARG A 25 -15.29 32.91 -22.19
CA ARG A 25 -16.42 33.64 -22.79
C ARG A 25 -16.90 34.82 -21.95
N ARG A 26 -16.80 34.72 -20.61
CA ARG A 26 -17.20 35.77 -19.67
C ARG A 26 -16.19 36.93 -19.62
N LEU A 27 -14.90 36.63 -19.76
CA LEU A 27 -13.82 37.62 -19.78
C LEU A 27 -13.89 38.51 -21.03
N GLU A 28 -14.12 37.91 -22.20
CA GLU A 28 -14.24 38.64 -23.47
C GLU A 28 -15.42 39.63 -23.48
N ILE A 29 -16.54 39.24 -22.87
CA ILE A 29 -17.72 40.10 -22.67
C ILE A 29 -17.44 41.26 -21.70
N SER A 30 -16.69 40.99 -20.62
CA SER A 30 -16.32 42.00 -19.63
C SER A 30 -15.38 43.07 -20.21
N ASP A 31 -14.43 42.68 -21.06
CA ASP A 31 -13.49 43.60 -21.70
C ASP A 31 -14.20 44.54 -22.68
N GLY A 32 -15.15 44.04 -23.48
CA GLY A 32 -15.94 44.85 -24.41
C GLY A 32 -16.81 45.91 -23.72
N LEU A 33 -17.41 45.59 -22.57
CA LEU A 33 -18.21 46.52 -21.77
C LEU A 33 -17.33 47.53 -21.00
N GLY A 34 -16.12 47.13 -20.60
CA GLY A 34 -15.15 47.99 -19.92
C GLY A 34 -14.71 49.21 -20.76
N VAL A 35 -14.62 49.06 -22.09
CA VAL A 35 -14.25 50.15 -23.02
C VAL A 35 -15.25 51.31 -22.95
N PHE A 36 -16.55 51.05 -22.80
CA PHE A 36 -17.57 52.11 -22.73
C PHE A 36 -17.51 52.94 -21.45
N ASN A 37 -17.14 52.33 -20.31
CA ASN A 37 -16.89 53.06 -19.06
C ASN A 37 -15.68 54.01 -19.21
N GLY A 38 -14.65 53.58 -19.93
CA GLY A 38 -13.51 54.42 -20.28
C GLY A 38 -13.90 55.63 -21.13
N GLN A 39 -14.73 55.42 -22.15
CA GLN A 39 -15.23 56.48 -23.03
C GLN A 39 -16.10 57.51 -22.29
N LEU A 40 -16.96 57.07 -21.37
CA LEU A 40 -17.76 57.99 -20.54
C LEU A 40 -16.89 58.82 -19.59
N ALA A 41 -15.87 58.20 -18.99
CA ALA A 41 -14.93 58.91 -18.12
C ALA A 41 -14.08 59.93 -18.88
N GLU A 42 -13.72 59.65 -20.14
CA GLU A 42 -12.97 60.59 -21.00
C GLU A 42 -13.84 61.78 -21.42
N LEU A 43 -15.08 61.51 -21.84
CA LEU A 43 -16.05 62.56 -22.17
C LEU A 43 -16.33 63.49 -20.98
N GLN A 44 -16.36 62.94 -19.77
CA GLN A 44 -16.55 63.72 -18.55
C GLN A 44 -15.34 64.60 -18.22
N ARG A 45 -14.12 64.10 -18.42
CA ARG A 45 -12.88 64.89 -18.31
C ARG A 45 -12.83 66.02 -19.34
N ASP A 46 -13.19 65.75 -20.59
CA ASP A 46 -13.19 66.77 -21.66
C ASP A 46 -14.20 67.89 -21.39
N ARG A 47 -15.34 67.54 -20.78
CA ARG A 47 -16.32 68.52 -20.30
C ARG A 47 -15.77 69.35 -19.13
N GLU A 48 -15.11 68.72 -18.16
CA GLU A 48 -14.51 69.42 -17.01
C GLU A 48 -13.36 70.35 -17.44
N LEU A 49 -12.61 69.98 -18.47
CA LEU A 49 -11.55 70.79 -19.08
C LEU A 49 -12.08 71.87 -20.03
N GLY A 50 -13.40 71.93 -20.27
CA GLY A 50 -14.04 72.90 -21.15
C GLY A 50 -13.72 72.72 -22.64
N LEU A 51 -13.24 71.55 -23.05
CA LEU A 51 -12.87 71.25 -24.44
C LEU A 51 -14.10 71.02 -25.33
N ILE A 52 -15.22 70.60 -24.72
CA ILE A 52 -16.51 70.34 -25.39
C ILE A 52 -17.64 71.06 -24.66
N SER A 53 -18.67 71.46 -25.41
CA SER A 53 -19.85 72.09 -24.82
C SER A 53 -20.75 71.07 -24.09
N GLU A 54 -21.58 71.55 -23.16
CA GLU A 54 -22.47 70.68 -22.38
C GLU A 54 -23.49 69.93 -23.28
N ASP A 55 -23.96 70.58 -24.35
CA ASP A 55 -24.87 69.98 -25.33
C ASP A 55 -24.17 68.93 -26.21
N GLU A 56 -22.91 69.13 -26.58
CA GLU A 56 -22.11 68.13 -27.31
C GLU A 56 -21.81 66.91 -26.44
N SER A 57 -21.48 67.13 -25.17
CA SER A 57 -21.28 66.06 -24.17
C SER A 57 -22.57 65.25 -23.98
N ARG A 58 -23.73 65.89 -23.78
CA ARG A 58 -25.02 65.18 -23.64
C ARG A 58 -25.37 64.35 -24.87
N ARG A 59 -25.08 64.85 -26.08
CA ARG A 59 -25.33 64.12 -27.33
C ARG A 59 -24.42 62.90 -27.48
N ALA A 60 -23.13 63.06 -27.19
CA ALA A 60 -22.16 61.97 -27.23
C ALA A 60 -22.47 60.89 -26.17
N GLU A 61 -22.86 61.31 -24.96
CA GLU A 61 -23.27 60.42 -23.88
C GLU A 61 -24.51 59.59 -24.27
N ALA A 62 -25.50 60.21 -24.90
CA ALA A 62 -26.71 59.53 -25.37
C ALA A 62 -26.41 58.48 -26.45
N GLU A 63 -25.50 58.77 -27.38
CA GLU A 63 -25.08 57.83 -28.43
C GLU A 63 -24.30 56.64 -27.84
N ILE A 64 -23.39 56.88 -26.89
CA ILE A 64 -22.63 55.82 -26.19
C ILE A 64 -23.58 54.90 -25.42
N LYS A 65 -24.51 55.46 -24.64
CA LYS A 65 -25.51 54.67 -23.90
C LYS A 65 -26.39 53.83 -24.83
N ARG A 66 -26.74 54.36 -26.00
CA ARG A 66 -27.52 53.63 -27.00
C ARG A 66 -26.74 52.47 -27.62
N ARG A 67 -25.45 52.66 -27.88
CA ARG A 67 -24.56 51.58 -28.36
C ARG A 67 -24.34 50.52 -27.29
N LEU A 68 -24.19 50.94 -26.03
CA LEU A 68 -24.09 50.04 -24.88
C LEU A 68 -25.31 49.13 -24.76
N LEU A 69 -26.53 49.69 -24.85
CA LEU A 69 -27.78 48.91 -24.79
C LEU A 69 -27.88 47.88 -25.93
N ARG A 70 -27.51 48.25 -27.15
CA ARG A 70 -27.51 47.32 -28.29
C ARG A 70 -26.44 46.24 -28.14
N ALA A 71 -25.25 46.60 -27.67
CA ALA A 71 -24.18 45.65 -27.40
C ALA A 71 -24.57 44.69 -26.27
N SER A 72 -25.23 45.17 -25.21
CA SER A 72 -25.73 44.31 -24.13
C SER A 72 -26.85 43.39 -24.60
N GLU A 73 -27.80 43.88 -25.41
CA GLU A 73 -28.87 43.05 -26.00
C GLU A 73 -28.30 41.95 -26.91
N GLN A 74 -27.28 42.29 -27.72
CA GLN A 74 -26.64 41.34 -28.63
C GLN A 74 -25.80 40.28 -27.87
N VAL A 75 -25.10 40.69 -26.80
CA VAL A 75 -24.41 39.78 -25.89
C VAL A 75 -25.38 38.86 -25.14
N GLU A 76 -26.55 39.38 -24.74
CA GLU A 76 -27.59 38.60 -24.08
C GLU A 76 -28.18 37.55 -25.05
N ALA A 77 -28.46 37.95 -26.30
CA ALA A 77 -28.94 37.05 -27.35
C ALA A 77 -27.91 35.99 -27.78
N GLU A 78 -26.61 36.32 -27.85
CA GLU A 78 -25.55 35.36 -28.16
C GLU A 78 -25.18 34.47 -26.96
N GLY A 79 -25.38 34.96 -25.73
CA GLY A 79 -25.11 34.26 -24.47
C GLY A 79 -26.14 33.20 -24.10
N GLU A 80 -27.36 33.27 -24.65
CA GLU A 80 -28.40 32.28 -24.43
C GLU A 80 -28.07 30.95 -25.13
N ILE A 81 -27.63 29.98 -24.32
CA ILE A 81 -27.53 28.59 -24.75
C ILE A 81 -28.91 28.12 -25.20
N SER A 82 -29.02 27.58 -26.42
CA SER A 82 -30.31 27.14 -26.96
C SER A 82 -31.02 26.19 -25.97
N PRO A 83 -32.35 26.30 -25.80
CA PRO A 83 -33.09 25.49 -24.83
C PRO A 83 -32.92 23.99 -25.11
N ALA A 84 -32.74 23.62 -26.38
CA ALA A 84 -32.42 22.26 -26.81
C ALA A 84 -31.03 21.79 -26.33
N LEU A 85 -29.99 22.62 -26.41
CA LEU A 85 -28.64 22.24 -25.94
C LEU A 85 -28.60 22.16 -24.41
N ARG A 86 -29.32 23.05 -23.71
CA ARG A 86 -29.48 22.99 -22.24
C ARG A 86 -30.19 21.72 -21.81
N GLN A 87 -31.30 21.35 -22.45
CA GLN A 87 -32.01 20.11 -22.19
C GLN A 87 -31.15 18.88 -22.50
N ALA A 88 -30.44 18.87 -23.64
CA ALA A 88 -29.52 17.79 -23.99
C ALA A 88 -28.41 17.62 -22.95
N SER A 89 -27.83 18.72 -22.45
CA SER A 89 -26.80 18.70 -21.42
C SER A 89 -27.32 18.11 -20.10
N ILE A 90 -28.53 18.48 -19.68
CA ILE A 90 -29.18 17.91 -18.48
C ILE A 90 -29.43 16.42 -18.66
N VAL A 91 -29.92 16.00 -19.83
CA VAL A 91 -30.16 14.59 -20.16
C VAL A 91 -28.85 13.80 -20.13
N ILE A 92 -27.78 14.30 -20.75
CA ILE A 92 -26.46 13.65 -20.76
C ILE A 92 -25.89 13.53 -19.35
N CYS A 93 -25.92 14.59 -18.53
CA CYS A 93 -25.47 14.52 -17.15
C CYS A 93 -26.26 13.48 -16.33
N THR A 94 -27.58 13.48 -16.49
CA THR A 94 -28.47 12.54 -15.79
C THR A 94 -28.19 11.10 -16.20
N LEU A 95 -28.05 10.84 -17.51
CA LEU A 95 -27.71 9.52 -18.04
C LEU A 95 -26.33 9.06 -17.58
N THR A 96 -25.35 9.96 -17.50
CA THR A 96 -24.00 9.64 -17.01
C THR A 96 -24.02 9.17 -15.56
N VAL A 97 -24.74 9.88 -14.69
CA VAL A 97 -24.89 9.49 -13.28
C VAL A 97 -25.64 8.16 -13.16
N ALA A 98 -26.73 7.98 -13.90
CA ALA A 98 -27.50 6.74 -13.89
C ALA A 98 -26.67 5.54 -14.37
N ALA A 99 -25.88 5.70 -15.43
CA ALA A 99 -24.99 4.67 -15.95
C ALA A 99 -23.89 4.30 -14.94
N ALA A 100 -23.30 5.28 -14.25
CA ALA A 100 -22.31 5.03 -13.20
C ALA A 100 -22.90 4.21 -12.04
N VAL A 101 -24.12 4.53 -11.60
CA VAL A 101 -24.85 3.77 -10.57
C VAL A 101 -25.17 2.36 -11.06
N ALA A 102 -25.63 2.19 -12.31
CA ALA A 102 -25.93 0.88 -12.89
C ALA A 102 -24.68 0.00 -13.02
N ILE A 103 -23.56 0.56 -13.48
CA ILE A 103 -22.26 -0.15 -13.55
C ILE A 103 -21.80 -0.54 -12.14
N TYR A 104 -21.95 0.33 -11.14
CA TYR A 104 -21.62 -0.01 -9.76
C TYR A 104 -22.51 -1.12 -9.20
N MET A 105 -23.81 -1.12 -9.53
CA MET A 105 -24.72 -2.20 -9.14
C MET A 105 -24.39 -3.53 -9.84
N TRP A 106 -23.86 -3.48 -11.07
CA TRP A 106 -23.54 -4.68 -11.86
C TRP A 106 -22.16 -5.28 -11.55
N LEU A 107 -21.13 -4.44 -11.40
CA LEU A 107 -19.73 -4.86 -11.22
C LEU A 107 -19.26 -4.77 -9.77
N GLY A 108 -19.90 -3.90 -8.97
CA GLY A 108 -19.56 -3.71 -7.56
C GLY A 108 -20.29 -4.67 -6.64
N SER A 109 -19.99 -4.55 -5.35
CA SER A 109 -20.61 -5.35 -4.28
C SER A 109 -21.42 -4.42 -3.35
N PRO A 110 -22.54 -3.85 -3.81
CA PRO A 110 -23.34 -2.90 -3.01
C PRO A 110 -23.88 -3.53 -1.71
N HIS A 111 -24.04 -4.86 -1.71
CA HIS A 111 -24.49 -5.66 -0.57
C HIS A 111 -23.51 -5.63 0.62
N LEU A 112 -22.24 -5.28 0.41
CA LEU A 112 -21.23 -5.18 1.48
C LEU A 112 -21.26 -3.84 2.23
N ILE A 113 -22.14 -2.91 1.85
CA ILE A 113 -22.31 -1.63 2.55
C ILE A 113 -23.10 -1.88 3.83
N GLY A 114 -22.42 -1.94 4.98
CA GLY A 114 -23.04 -2.06 6.29
C GLY A 114 -22.98 -3.46 6.91
N GLU A 115 -22.38 -4.44 6.22
CA GLU A 115 -21.94 -5.66 6.89
C GLU A 115 -20.76 -5.31 7.81
N PRO A 116 -20.76 -5.73 9.09
CA PRO A 116 -19.56 -5.64 9.90
C PRO A 116 -18.46 -6.39 9.16
N SER A 117 -17.32 -5.72 8.96
CA SER A 117 -16.14 -6.25 8.31
C SER A 117 -15.96 -7.72 8.68
N VAL A 118 -15.90 -8.59 7.66
CA VAL A 118 -15.64 -10.03 7.78
C VAL A 118 -14.74 -10.27 8.99
N GLU A 119 -15.25 -11.03 9.98
CA GLU A 119 -14.47 -11.48 11.14
C GLU A 119 -13.09 -11.90 10.64
N GLN A 120 -12.06 -11.10 10.98
CA GLN A 120 -10.72 -11.65 11.03
C GLN A 120 -10.83 -12.91 11.88
N PRO A 121 -10.25 -14.06 11.49
CA PRO A 121 -10.33 -15.25 12.32
C PRO A 121 -9.85 -14.86 13.71
N SER A 122 -10.80 -14.73 14.64
CA SER A 122 -10.53 -14.29 15.98
C SER A 122 -9.66 -15.39 16.58
N LEU A 123 -8.50 -14.99 17.11
CA LEU A 123 -7.63 -15.92 17.81
C LEU A 123 -8.48 -16.70 18.81
N THR A 124 -8.35 -18.02 18.82
CA THR A 124 -9.10 -18.84 19.78
C THR A 124 -8.69 -18.45 21.20
N GLU A 125 -9.57 -18.67 22.18
CA GLU A 125 -9.22 -18.40 23.59
C GLU A 125 -7.92 -19.10 24.00
N GLU A 126 -7.67 -20.30 23.47
CA GLU A 126 -6.45 -21.06 23.66
C GLU A 126 -5.21 -20.37 23.06
N GLN A 127 -5.32 -19.83 21.84
CA GLN A 127 -4.23 -19.07 21.22
C GLN A 127 -3.90 -17.80 21.99
N VAL A 128 -4.92 -17.08 22.46
CA VAL A 128 -4.73 -15.88 23.28
C VAL A 128 -4.08 -16.24 24.62
N ALA A 129 -4.51 -17.32 25.27
CA ALA A 129 -3.91 -17.80 26.50
C ALA A 129 -2.44 -18.17 26.30
N PHE A 130 -2.11 -18.89 25.23
CA PHE A 130 -0.74 -19.25 24.89
C PHE A 130 0.15 -18.03 24.65
N ILE A 131 -0.34 -17.01 23.94
CA ILE A 131 0.40 -15.75 23.73
C ILE A 131 0.70 -15.07 25.07
N ASN A 132 -0.30 -14.95 25.94
CA ASN A 132 -0.13 -14.31 27.25
C ASN A 132 0.86 -15.08 28.14
N GLU A 133 0.86 -16.41 28.09
CA GLU A 133 1.79 -17.25 28.84
C GLU A 133 3.24 -17.05 28.37
N VAL A 134 3.45 -16.98 27.06
CA VAL A 134 4.78 -16.73 26.48
C VAL A 134 5.28 -15.32 26.81
N ASP A 135 4.42 -14.32 26.76
CA ASP A 135 4.80 -12.95 27.12
C ASP A 135 5.10 -12.82 28.63
N ALA A 136 4.36 -13.54 29.49
CA ALA A 136 4.68 -13.62 30.92
C ALA A 136 6.04 -14.29 31.16
N LEU A 137 6.31 -15.42 30.49
CA LEU A 137 7.61 -16.10 30.56
C LEU A 137 8.75 -15.18 30.10
N ALA A 138 8.56 -14.39 29.04
CA ALA A 138 9.54 -13.43 28.57
C ALA A 138 9.85 -12.36 29.64
N SER A 139 8.82 -11.82 30.29
CA SER A 139 8.98 -10.86 31.39
C SER A 139 9.75 -11.46 32.58
N ASP A 140 9.44 -12.70 32.95
CA ASP A 140 10.10 -13.38 34.07
C ASP A 140 11.58 -13.65 33.78
N LEU A 141 11.91 -14.02 32.53
CA LEU A 141 13.29 -14.23 32.10
C LEU A 141 14.08 -12.93 32.00
N LEU A 142 13.43 -11.81 31.68
CA LEU A 142 14.09 -10.49 31.77
C LEU A 142 14.43 -10.11 33.20
N ALA A 143 13.60 -10.49 34.18
CA ALA A 143 13.88 -10.29 35.60
C ALA A 143 14.93 -11.26 36.14
N ASN A 144 14.96 -12.49 35.61
CA ASN A 144 15.86 -13.57 36.02
C ASN A 144 16.59 -14.16 34.79
N PRO A 145 17.62 -13.47 34.28
CA PRO A 145 18.21 -13.80 32.99
C PRO A 145 19.06 -15.08 33.00
N ASP A 146 19.44 -15.61 34.15
CA ASP A 146 20.34 -16.76 34.28
C ASP A 146 19.62 -18.12 34.12
N ASN A 147 18.80 -18.26 33.08
CA ASN A 147 18.04 -19.47 32.81
C ASN A 147 18.11 -19.86 31.33
N ALA A 148 19.18 -20.57 30.94
CA ALA A 148 19.39 -20.98 29.56
C ALA A 148 18.27 -21.89 29.00
N PRO A 149 17.77 -22.91 29.73
CA PRO A 149 16.63 -23.70 29.28
C PRO A 149 15.36 -22.85 29.07
N GLY A 150 15.12 -21.87 29.95
CA GLY A 150 13.99 -20.95 29.82
C GLY A 150 14.09 -20.09 28.56
N TRP A 151 15.24 -19.49 28.29
CA TRP A 151 15.49 -18.76 27.05
C TRP A 151 15.37 -19.62 25.79
N ALA A 152 15.84 -20.87 25.84
CA ALA A 152 15.69 -21.81 24.74
C ALA A 152 14.21 -22.17 24.50
N GLY A 153 13.45 -22.41 25.57
CA GLY A 153 12.01 -22.66 25.50
C GLY A 153 11.23 -21.46 24.94
N LEU A 154 11.57 -20.25 25.39
CA LEU A 154 10.98 -19.02 24.87
C LEU A 154 11.26 -18.85 23.37
N GLY A 155 12.49 -19.12 22.94
CA GLY A 155 12.85 -19.11 21.52
C GLY A 155 12.01 -20.09 20.70
N GLN A 156 11.82 -21.32 21.19
CA GLN A 156 10.97 -22.31 20.52
C GLN A 156 9.50 -21.88 20.47
N ALA A 157 8.98 -21.25 21.53
CA ALA A 157 7.62 -20.73 21.53
C ALA A 157 7.44 -19.61 20.49
N TYR A 158 8.40 -18.70 20.38
CA TYR A 158 8.41 -17.67 19.34
C TYR A 158 8.52 -18.26 17.92
N MET A 159 9.27 -19.35 17.72
CA MET A 159 9.29 -20.06 16.43
C MET A 159 7.90 -20.57 16.03
N VAL A 160 7.15 -21.16 16.98
CA VAL A 160 5.78 -21.65 16.75
C VAL A 160 4.83 -20.49 16.42
N MET A 161 5.01 -19.33 17.05
CA MET A 161 4.22 -18.13 16.79
C MET A 161 4.60 -17.40 15.49
N GLY A 162 5.65 -17.82 14.78
CA GLY A 162 6.18 -17.09 13.62
C GLY A 162 6.92 -15.79 13.99
N ARG A 163 7.22 -15.58 15.28
CA ARG A 163 7.94 -14.43 15.84
C ARG A 163 9.47 -14.64 15.74
N TYR A 164 9.97 -14.87 14.53
CA TYR A 164 11.33 -15.36 14.30
C TYR A 164 12.45 -14.43 14.79
N GLY A 165 12.26 -13.11 14.68
CA GLY A 165 13.23 -12.14 15.20
C GLY A 165 13.37 -12.21 16.73
N GLU A 166 12.26 -12.40 17.43
CA GLU A 166 12.22 -12.54 18.89
C GLU A 166 12.75 -13.90 19.32
N ALA A 167 12.50 -14.95 18.54
CA ALA A 167 13.12 -16.25 18.71
C ALA A 167 14.64 -16.16 18.66
N ALA A 168 15.20 -15.44 17.67
CA ALA A 168 16.64 -15.24 17.56
C ALA A 168 17.23 -14.51 18.78
N ILE A 169 16.53 -13.52 19.34
CA ILE A 169 16.96 -12.84 20.57
C ILE A 169 16.96 -13.83 21.75
N ALA A 170 15.91 -14.62 21.92
CA ALA A 170 15.82 -15.61 22.99
C ALA A 170 16.92 -16.68 22.89
N PHE A 171 17.17 -17.23 21.68
CA PHE A 171 18.27 -18.18 21.49
C PHE A 171 19.64 -17.57 21.77
N ASN A 172 19.88 -16.30 21.39
CA ASN A 172 21.13 -15.61 21.72
C ASN A 172 21.32 -15.48 23.24
N ASN A 173 20.26 -15.19 24.00
CA ASN A 173 20.34 -15.18 25.46
C ASN A 173 20.69 -16.58 26.02
N ALA A 174 20.11 -17.64 25.47
CA ALA A 174 20.47 -19.01 25.84
C ALA A 174 21.93 -19.34 25.50
N ILE A 175 22.42 -18.91 24.33
CA ILE A 175 23.80 -19.12 23.86
C ILE A 175 24.81 -18.35 24.73
N ASN A 176 24.48 -17.15 25.19
CA ASN A 176 25.34 -16.39 26.10
C ASN A 176 25.62 -17.14 27.41
N LEU A 177 24.66 -17.97 27.85
CA LEU A 177 24.80 -18.82 29.03
C LEU A 177 25.42 -20.18 28.72
N VAL A 178 25.21 -20.71 27.50
CA VAL A 178 25.71 -22.02 27.05
C VAL A 178 26.32 -21.88 25.64
N PRO A 179 27.55 -21.33 25.52
CA PRO A 179 28.14 -20.95 24.24
C PRO A 179 28.62 -22.12 23.38
N ASP A 180 28.64 -23.34 23.93
CA ASP A 180 29.10 -24.54 23.23
C ASP A 180 27.95 -25.49 22.85
N SER A 181 26.70 -24.98 22.85
CA SER A 181 25.53 -25.78 22.47
C SER A 181 25.28 -25.73 20.97
N SER A 182 25.70 -26.80 20.26
CA SER A 182 25.39 -26.97 18.84
C SER A 182 23.88 -26.89 18.53
N ALA A 183 23.04 -27.43 19.42
CA ALA A 183 21.58 -27.40 19.26
C ALA A 183 21.02 -25.96 19.28
N LEU A 184 21.53 -25.09 20.15
CA LEU A 184 21.07 -23.70 20.23
C LEU A 184 21.48 -22.90 18.98
N PHE A 185 22.69 -23.12 18.46
CA PHE A 185 23.10 -22.50 17.20
C PHE A 185 22.26 -22.98 16.01
N ALA A 186 21.88 -24.26 15.98
CA ALA A 186 20.98 -24.76 14.95
C ALA A 186 19.60 -24.09 15.01
N SER A 187 19.01 -23.95 16.21
CA SER A 187 17.74 -23.22 16.39
C SER A 187 17.86 -21.73 16.04
N LEU A 188 19.00 -21.10 16.36
CA LEU A 188 19.27 -19.70 15.97
C LEU A 188 19.36 -19.54 14.45
N GLY A 189 20.01 -20.49 13.76
CA GLY A 189 20.09 -20.50 12.30
C GLY A 189 18.71 -20.59 11.65
N GLU A 190 17.83 -21.44 12.18
CA GLU A 190 16.44 -21.51 11.73
C GLU A 190 15.69 -20.20 11.95
N ALA A 191 15.83 -19.59 13.13
CA ALA A 191 15.20 -18.31 13.43
C ALA A 191 15.63 -17.22 12.41
N TYR A 192 16.92 -17.13 12.09
CA TYR A 192 17.40 -16.21 11.06
C TYR A 192 16.90 -16.55 9.65
N LEU A 193 16.83 -17.84 9.31
CA LEU A 193 16.35 -18.31 8.01
C LEU A 193 14.88 -17.93 7.80
N TYR A 194 14.02 -18.21 8.79
CA TYR A 194 12.59 -17.94 8.67
C TYR A 194 12.24 -16.46 8.83
N ALA A 195 13.05 -15.68 9.55
CA ALA A 195 12.91 -14.22 9.59
C ALA A 195 13.01 -13.58 8.18
N GLU A 196 13.78 -14.19 7.28
CA GLU A 196 13.94 -13.76 5.88
C GLU A 196 13.08 -14.58 4.89
N GLY A 197 11.99 -15.18 5.38
CA GLY A 197 11.04 -15.92 4.54
C GLY A 197 11.61 -17.20 3.92
N GLY A 198 12.61 -17.82 4.56
CA GLY A 198 13.24 -19.07 4.10
C GLY A 198 14.44 -18.86 3.18
N ASN A 199 14.91 -17.63 3.00
CA ASN A 199 16.13 -17.33 2.24
C ASN A 199 17.36 -17.35 3.16
N PHE A 200 18.42 -18.07 2.76
CA PHE A 200 19.65 -18.14 3.56
C PHE A 200 20.42 -16.83 3.53
N ASN A 201 20.24 -16.02 4.57
CA ASN A 201 21.06 -14.85 4.87
C ASN A 201 22.42 -15.25 5.49
N PRO A 202 23.41 -14.34 5.56
CA PRO A 202 24.71 -14.61 6.17
C PRO A 202 24.63 -15.11 7.62
N SER A 203 23.76 -14.53 8.44
CA SER A 203 23.59 -14.88 9.86
C SER A 203 23.10 -16.32 10.06
N ALA A 204 22.16 -16.78 9.23
CA ALA A 204 21.67 -18.15 9.24
C ALA A 204 22.78 -19.13 8.89
N ARG A 205 23.56 -18.84 7.82
CA ARG A 205 24.70 -19.68 7.41
C ARG A 205 25.76 -19.75 8.49
N GLU A 206 26.11 -18.63 9.11
CA GLU A 206 27.07 -18.58 10.20
C GLU A 206 26.60 -19.39 11.41
N ALA A 207 25.34 -19.26 11.80
CA ALA A 207 24.78 -20.02 12.92
C ALA A 207 24.77 -21.54 12.63
N PHE A 208 24.36 -21.97 11.44
CA PHE A 208 24.42 -23.38 11.07
C PHE A 208 25.85 -23.90 10.96
N GLN A 209 26.78 -23.09 10.45
CA GLN A 209 28.20 -23.45 10.42
C GLN A 209 28.74 -23.62 11.85
N ARG A 210 28.41 -22.70 12.76
CA ARG A 210 28.82 -22.80 14.17
C ARG A 210 28.25 -24.03 14.85
N ALA A 211 26.99 -24.38 14.57
CA ALA A 211 26.39 -25.61 15.05
C ALA A 211 27.15 -26.85 14.55
N TYR A 212 27.51 -26.88 13.27
CA TYR A 212 28.30 -27.96 12.66
C TYR A 212 29.72 -28.06 13.23
N ASP A 213 30.38 -26.92 13.44
CA ASP A 213 31.74 -26.87 14.01
C ASP A 213 31.77 -27.40 15.46
N LEU A 214 30.71 -27.16 16.22
CA LEU A 214 30.55 -27.67 17.60
C LEU A 214 30.19 -29.16 17.62
N ASP A 215 29.31 -29.60 16.73
CA ASP A 215 28.94 -31.00 16.57
C ASP A 215 28.72 -31.36 15.10
N PRO A 216 29.71 -32.01 14.45
CA PRO A 216 29.59 -32.45 13.07
C PRO A 216 28.52 -33.51 12.82
N GLN A 217 27.94 -34.10 13.88
CA GLN A 217 26.83 -35.06 13.79
C GLN A 217 25.45 -34.40 13.98
N ASN A 218 25.40 -33.09 14.22
CA ASN A 218 24.13 -32.38 14.34
C ASN A 218 23.35 -32.46 13.02
N VAL A 219 22.34 -33.32 13.00
CA VAL A 219 21.50 -33.62 11.83
C VAL A 219 20.86 -32.35 11.27
N ARG A 220 20.39 -31.46 12.14
CA ARG A 220 19.72 -30.22 11.76
C ARG A 220 20.68 -29.26 11.07
N ALA A 221 21.89 -29.08 11.62
CA ALA A 221 22.91 -28.25 11.01
C ALA A 221 23.31 -28.79 9.62
N ARG A 222 23.59 -30.09 9.52
CA ARG A 222 23.93 -30.75 8.24
C ARG A 222 22.82 -30.59 7.21
N PHE A 223 21.56 -30.76 7.62
CA PHE A 223 20.40 -30.59 6.75
C PHE A 223 20.31 -29.17 6.19
N PHE A 224 20.38 -28.14 7.04
CA PHE A 224 20.25 -26.76 6.59
C PHE A 224 21.48 -26.25 5.83
N ILE A 225 22.68 -26.80 6.07
CA ILE A 225 23.85 -26.52 5.23
C ILE A 225 23.65 -27.07 3.80
N ALA A 226 23.18 -28.31 3.66
CA ALA A 226 22.86 -28.88 2.35
C ALA A 226 21.72 -28.11 1.66
N GLU A 227 20.72 -27.67 2.41
CA GLU A 227 19.65 -26.80 1.93
C GLU A 227 20.17 -25.44 1.42
N ALA A 228 21.14 -24.83 2.10
CA ALA A 228 21.78 -23.60 1.64
C ALA A 228 22.52 -23.80 0.30
N ILE A 229 23.21 -24.95 0.16
CA ILE A 229 23.90 -25.33 -1.08
C ILE A 229 22.89 -25.54 -2.22
N TYR A 230 21.77 -26.20 -1.94
CA TYR A 230 20.68 -26.37 -2.91
C TYR A 230 20.14 -25.02 -3.40
N GLN A 231 19.84 -24.08 -2.50
CA GLN A 231 19.37 -22.75 -2.87
C GLN A 231 20.42 -21.93 -3.65
N SER A 232 21.71 -22.22 -3.47
CA SER A 232 22.78 -21.58 -4.26
C SER A 232 22.90 -22.11 -5.70
N GLY A 233 22.16 -23.18 -6.04
CA GLY A 233 22.10 -23.76 -7.38
C GLY A 233 22.91 -25.05 -7.56
N ASP A 234 23.70 -25.46 -6.57
CA ASP A 234 24.44 -26.73 -6.62
C ASP A 234 23.60 -27.88 -6.07
N GLN A 235 22.60 -28.26 -6.86
CA GLN A 235 21.66 -29.33 -6.52
C GLN A 235 22.37 -30.68 -6.34
N ALA A 236 23.37 -30.99 -7.17
CA ALA A 236 24.07 -32.27 -7.13
C ALA A 236 24.84 -32.46 -5.81
N THR A 237 25.53 -31.41 -5.33
CA THR A 237 26.20 -31.47 -4.04
C THR A 237 25.21 -31.59 -2.88
N ALA A 238 24.09 -30.85 -2.93
CA ALA A 238 23.07 -30.91 -1.88
C ALA A 238 22.42 -32.30 -1.78
N GLU A 239 22.04 -32.89 -2.90
CA GLU A 239 21.47 -34.24 -2.98
C GLU A 239 22.40 -35.28 -2.37
N ARG A 240 23.68 -35.27 -2.75
CA ARG A 240 24.70 -36.17 -2.18
C ARG A 240 24.81 -36.00 -0.66
N LEU A 241 24.82 -34.76 -0.16
CA LEU A 241 24.90 -34.50 1.27
C LEU A 241 23.67 -35.00 2.03
N TRP A 242 22.48 -34.87 1.45
CA TRP A 242 21.24 -35.43 2.03
C TRP A 242 21.23 -36.96 2.01
N GLN A 243 21.71 -37.60 0.93
CA GLN A 243 21.86 -39.05 0.86
C GLN A 243 22.86 -39.57 1.92
N GLU A 244 24.01 -38.91 2.07
CA GLU A 244 24.99 -39.25 3.11
C GLU A 244 24.42 -39.04 4.52
N LEU A 245 23.64 -37.98 4.72
CA LEU A 245 23.01 -37.69 6.00
C LEU A 245 22.00 -38.78 6.35
N ILE A 246 21.06 -39.10 5.45
CA ILE A 246 20.04 -40.10 5.73
C ILE A 246 20.62 -41.52 5.87
N ALA A 247 21.66 -41.87 5.11
CA ALA A 247 22.35 -43.15 5.25
C ALA A 247 23.03 -43.32 6.62
N SER A 248 23.46 -42.21 7.25
CA SER A 248 24.06 -42.22 8.58
C SER A 248 23.06 -42.31 9.74
N MET A 249 21.74 -42.24 9.47
CA MET A 249 20.69 -42.17 10.49
C MET A 249 19.94 -43.49 10.65
N PRO A 250 19.51 -43.87 11.88
CA PRO A 250 18.66 -45.05 12.10
C PRO A 250 17.31 -44.93 11.38
N GLU A 251 16.80 -45.99 10.75
CA GLU A 251 15.56 -45.95 9.95
C GLU A 251 14.33 -45.35 10.67
N GLY A 252 14.22 -45.54 11.98
CA GLY A 252 13.11 -45.01 12.79
C GLY A 252 13.28 -43.58 13.30
N ASP A 253 14.36 -42.89 12.93
CA ASP A 253 14.61 -41.52 13.39
C ASP A 253 13.61 -40.54 12.74
N PRO A 254 12.81 -39.80 13.54
CA PRO A 254 11.81 -38.87 13.00
C PRO A 254 12.41 -37.76 12.14
N ALA A 255 13.68 -37.40 12.34
CA ALA A 255 14.37 -36.40 11.54
C ALA A 255 14.59 -36.86 10.08
N ARG A 256 14.53 -38.17 9.78
CA ARG A 256 14.62 -38.68 8.41
C ARG A 256 13.51 -38.14 7.51
N ALA A 257 12.32 -37.87 8.06
CA ALA A 257 11.20 -37.37 7.30
C ALA A 257 11.48 -36.03 6.62
N MET A 258 12.28 -35.14 7.24
CA MET A 258 12.62 -33.86 6.60
C MET A 258 13.56 -34.04 5.41
N ILE A 259 14.47 -35.02 5.47
CA ILE A 259 15.45 -35.31 4.43
C ILE A 259 14.78 -36.04 3.26
N LEU A 260 13.93 -37.04 3.55
CA LEU A 260 13.17 -37.78 2.53
C LEU A 260 12.34 -36.85 1.66
N ARG A 261 11.63 -35.88 2.27
CA ARG A 261 10.86 -34.89 1.51
C ARG A 261 11.70 -34.08 0.52
N ARG A 262 12.98 -33.81 0.85
CA ARG A 262 13.88 -33.11 -0.09
C ARG A 262 14.31 -34.04 -1.21
N LEU A 263 14.73 -35.27 -0.91
CA LEU A 263 15.13 -36.25 -1.92
C LEU A 263 13.99 -36.60 -2.89
N GLU A 264 12.76 -36.80 -2.37
CA GLU A 264 11.56 -37.02 -3.18
C GLU A 264 11.27 -35.85 -4.12
N ALA A 265 11.44 -34.61 -3.65
CA ALA A 265 11.23 -33.41 -4.47
C ALA A 265 12.22 -33.31 -5.65
N LEU A 266 13.38 -33.99 -5.56
CA LEU A 266 14.36 -34.07 -6.64
C LEU A 266 14.12 -35.26 -7.58
N GLY A 267 13.14 -36.12 -7.28
CA GLY A 267 12.89 -37.36 -8.01
C GLY A 267 13.92 -38.46 -7.71
N THR A 268 14.63 -38.34 -6.60
CA THR A 268 15.66 -39.28 -6.16
C THR A 268 15.07 -40.22 -5.10
N GLU A 269 15.09 -41.53 -5.36
CA GLU A 269 14.75 -42.53 -4.34
C GLU A 269 15.95 -42.74 -3.39
N PRO A 270 15.70 -42.89 -2.08
CA PRO A 270 16.74 -42.99 -1.04
C PRO A 270 17.54 -44.30 -1.08
#